data_AF-A0A542DGS1-F1
#
_entry.id   AF-A0A542DGS1-F1
#
_cell.length_a   1.000
_cell.length_b   1.000
_cell.length_c   1.000
_cell.angle_alpha   90.00
_cell.angle_beta   90.00
_cell.angle_gamma   90.00
#
_symmetry.space_group_name_H-M   'P 1'
#
loop_
_entity.id
_entity.type
_entity.pdbx_description
1 polymer ?
#
loop_
_entity_poly.entity_id
_entity_poly.type
_entity_poly.pdbx_seq_one_letter_code
_entity_poly.pdbx_strand_id
1 'polypeptide(L)' 'MTSSPVFVSRYDQRIKLVQDVLKEHTTYSDEKCRELAVQVLHTVDTIPEKMR' A
#
# COMPACT_ATOMS: atom_id res chain seq x y z
N MET A 1 -13.98 21.27 -19.68
CA MET A 1 -14.14 20.77 -18.30
C MET A 1 -12.76 20.44 -17.77
N THR A 2 -12.21 21.30 -16.90
CA THR A 2 -10.90 21.11 -16.29
C THR A 2 -11.02 20.12 -15.13
N SER A 3 -10.55 18.89 -15.33
CA SER A 3 -10.44 17.89 -14.26
C SER A 3 -9.27 18.30 -13.35
N SER A 4 -9.57 18.62 -12.09
CA SER A 4 -8.54 18.88 -11.09
C SER A 4 -7.74 17.58 -10.86
N PRO A 5 -6.41 17.58 -11.03
CA PRO A 5 -5.62 16.38 -10.83
C PRO A 5 -5.70 15.98 -9.35
N VAL A 6 -6.20 14.78 -9.08
CA VAL A 6 -6.14 14.19 -7.73
C VAL A 6 -4.68 13.92 -7.42
N PHE A 7 -4.11 14.68 -6.50
CA PHE A 7 -2.76 14.44 -6.03
C PHE A 7 -2.77 13.14 -5.21
N VAL A 8 -2.18 12.08 -5.75
CA VAL A 8 -2.00 10.81 -5.05
C VAL A 8 -0.51 10.66 -4.74
N SER A 9 -0.17 10.52 -3.45
CA SER A 9 1.22 10.27 -3.06
C SER A 9 1.70 8.93 -3.63
N ARG A 10 2.99 8.85 -4.00
CA ARG A 10 3.61 7.57 -4.37
C ARG A 10 3.50 6.54 -3.25
N TYR A 11 3.50 7.00 -2.00
CA TYR A 11 3.29 6.14 -0.84
C TYR A 11 1.89 5.53 -0.85
N ASP A 12 0.85 6.33 -1.11
CA ASP A 12 -0.53 5.85 -1.20
C ASP A 12 -0.73 4.89 -2.38
N GLN A 13 -0.05 5.12 -3.51
CA GLN A 13 -0.06 4.19 -4.64
C GLN A 13 0.55 2.83 -4.25
N ARG A 14 1.67 2.82 -3.53
CA ARG A 14 2.32 1.58 -3.06
C ARG A 14 1.44 0.83 -2.05
N ILE A 15 0.78 1.54 -1.13
CA ILE A 15 -0.19 0.93 -0.21
C ILE A 15 -1.31 0.27 -1.00
N LYS A 16 -1.87 0.95 -2.00
CA LYS A 16 -2.97 0.41 -2.81
C LYS A 16 -2.57 -0.87 -3.54
N LEU A 17 -1.38 -0.91 -4.14
CA LEU A 17 -0.88 -2.12 -4.80
C LEU A 17 -0.77 -3.30 -3.84
N VAL A 18 -0.22 -3.09 -2.64
CA VAL A 18 -0.10 -4.15 -1.63
C VAL A 18 -1.48 -4.54 -1.09
N GLN A 19 -2.37 -3.57 -0.88
CA GLN A 19 -3.75 -3.82 -0.45
C GLN A 19 -4.53 -4.65 -1.46
N ASP A 20 -4.38 -4.37 -2.76
CA ASP A 20 -5.05 -5.09 -3.84
C ASP A 20 -4.57 -6.56 -3.86
N VAL A 21 -3.27 -6.81 -3.75
CA VAL A 21 -2.71 -8.18 -3.62
C VAL A 21 -3.23 -8.87 -2.36
N LEU A 22 -3.28 -8.18 -1.22
CA LEU A 22 -3.80 -8.76 0.03
C LEU A 22 -5.28 -9.12 -0.10
N LYS A 23 -6.09 -8.34 -0.79
CA LYS A 23 -7.50 -8.66 -1.05
C LYS A 23 -7.67 -9.86 -1.96
N GLU A 24 -6.81 -10.05 -2.94
CA GLU A 24 -6.86 -11.21 -3.84
C GLU A 24 -6.56 -12.52 -3.11
N HIS A 25 -5.73 -12.47 -2.06
CA HIS A 25 -5.25 -13.66 -1.35
C HIS A 25 -5.83 -13.85 0.06
N THR A 26 -6.62 -12.90 0.56
CA THR A 26 -7.19 -12.97 1.92
C THR A 26 -8.67 -12.62 1.93
N THR A 27 -9.41 -13.17 2.88
CA THR A 27 -10.83 -12.84 3.10
C THR A 27 -11.01 -11.62 4.02
N TYR A 28 -9.96 -10.80 4.18
CA TYR A 28 -9.99 -9.65 5.09
C TYR A 28 -10.80 -8.49 4.51
N SER A 29 -11.38 -7.70 5.41
CA SER A 29 -12.03 -6.43 5.07
C SER A 29 -11.03 -5.45 4.48
N ASP A 30 -11.51 -4.54 3.62
CA ASP A 30 -10.72 -3.48 2.97
C ASP A 30 -9.77 -2.75 3.93
N GLU A 31 -10.30 -2.34 5.08
CA GLU A 31 -9.58 -1.63 6.14
C GLU A 31 -8.41 -2.45 6.70
N LYS A 32 -8.65 -3.72 7.04
CA LYS A 32 -7.60 -4.65 7.48
C LYS A 32 -6.53 -4.88 6.41
N CYS A 33 -6.92 -5.03 5.14
CA CYS A 33 -5.94 -5.14 4.05
C CYS A 33 -5.09 -3.86 3.94
N ARG A 34 -5.69 -2.70 4.16
CA ARG A 34 -4.97 -1.41 4.15
C ARG A 34 -4.01 -1.28 5.32
N GLU A 35 -4.44 -1.64 6.53
CA GLU A 35 -3.57 -1.64 7.73
C GLU A 35 -2.37 -2.56 7.54
N LEU A 36 -2.60 -3.78 7.04
CA LEU A 36 -1.54 -4.72 6.73
C LEU A 36 -0.62 -4.20 5.63
N ALA A 37 -1.17 -3.59 4.58
CA ALA A 37 -0.36 -2.99 3.52
C ALA A 37 0.57 -1.89 4.04
N VAL A 38 0.09 -1.04 4.95
CA VAL A 38 0.91 -0.02 5.63
C VAL A 38 2.03 -0.67 6.45
N GLN A 39 1.71 -1.70 7.23
CA GLN A 39 2.70 -2.41 8.04
C GLN A 39 3.78 -3.07 7.18
N VAL A 40 3.38 -3.79 6.12
CA VAL A 40 4.31 -4.43 5.18
C VAL A 40 5.22 -3.40 4.52
N LEU A 41 4.65 -2.30 4.02
CA LEU A 41 5.45 -1.26 3.38
C LEU A 41 6.44 -0.62 4.35
N HIS A 42 6.00 -0.33 5.58
CA HIS A 42 6.85 0.20 6.62
C HIS A 42 7.98 -0.78 6.98
N THR A 43 7.69 -2.07 7.13
CA THR A 43 8.72 -3.10 7.34
C THR A 43 9.71 -3.11 6.18
N VAL A 44 9.23 -3.15 4.94
CA VAL A 44 10.08 -3.17 3.75
C VAL A 44 10.95 -1.91 3.63
N ASP A 45 10.44 -0.74 4.02
CA ASP A 45 11.19 0.51 4.01
C ASP A 45 12.14 0.65 5.21
N THR A 46 11.92 -0.09 6.31
CA THR A 46 12.80 -0.13 7.48
C THR A 46 13.82 -1.28 7.46
N ILE A 47 13.68 -2.25 6.55
CA ILE A 47 14.70 -3.27 6.32
C ILE A 47 15.97 -2.56 5.84
N PRO A 48 17.11 -2.74 6.54
CA PRO A 48 18.36 -2.11 6.16
C PRO A 48 18.77 -2.57 4.75
N GLU A 49 19.21 -1.61 3.93
CA GLU A 49 19.56 -1.78 2.51
C GLU A 49 20.46 -2.98 2.19
N LYS A 50 21.28 -3.42 3.15
CA LYS A 50 22.12 -4.62 2.99
C LYS A 50 21.34 -5.93 2.78
N MET A 51 20.04 -5.94 3.05
CA MET A 51 19.14 -7.09 2.95
C MET A 51 18.10 -6.94 1.82
N ARG A 52 18.16 -5.85 1.04
CA ARG A 52 17.17 -5.50 0.01
C ARG A 52 17.61 -5.90 -1.39
#